data_AF-A0A7W0QLT2-F1
#
_entry.id   AF-A0A7W0QLT2-F1
#
_cell.length_a   1.000
_cell.length_b   1.000
_cell.length_c   1.000
_cell.angle_alpha   90.00
_cell.angle_beta   90.00
_cell.angle_gamma   90.00
#
_symmetry.space_group_name_H-M   'P 1'
#
loop_
_entity.id
_entity.type
_entity.pdbx_description
1 polymer ?
#
loop_
_entity_poly.entity_id
_entity_poly.type
_entity_poly.pdbx_seq_one_letter_code
_entity_poly.pdbx_strand_id
1 'polypeptide(L)' 'MVVRIAIWSLFDSKTTRDELRESLADLDAPSAWLWNEGNERFGAVSFGGNQPEAFERARELIGRDPDAYEEFDAL' A
#
# COMPACT_ATOMS: atom_id res chain seq x y z
N MET A 1 16.98 1.52 9.92
CA MET A 1 16.34 1.35 8.59
C MET A 1 14.91 1.86 8.71
N VAL A 2 14.34 2.57 7.75
CA VAL A 2 12.94 3.02 7.89
C VAL A 2 11.98 1.96 7.36
N VAL A 3 10.90 1.71 8.10
CA VAL A 3 9.78 0.84 7.70
C VAL A 3 8.51 1.66 7.69
N ARG A 4 7.73 1.55 6.62
CA ARG A 4 6.46 2.26 6.45
C ARG A 4 5.33 1.27 6.27
N ILE A 5 4.24 1.49 6.99
CA ILE A 5 3.00 0.73 6.84
C ILE A 5 1.91 1.70 6.40
N ALA A 6 1.23 1.36 5.31
CA ALA A 6 0.08 2.10 4.81
C ALA A 6 -1.11 1.16 4.60
N ILE A 7 -2.29 1.53 5.08
CA ILE A 7 -3.53 0.75 4.97
C ILE A 7 -4.64 1.61 4.40
N TRP A 8 -5.37 1.07 3.44
CA TRP A 8 -6.59 1.63 2.87
C TRP A 8 -7.74 0.64 3.03
N SER A 9 -8.91 1.17 3.35
CA SER A 9 -10.18 0.55 3.02
C SER A 9 -10.46 0.76 1.53
N LEU A 10 -10.90 -0.29 0.85
CA LEU A 10 -11.38 -0.23 -0.53
C LEU A 10 -12.89 0.03 -0.61
N PHE A 11 -13.57 0.09 0.55
CA PHE A 11 -14.98 0.46 0.63
C PHE A 11 -15.14 1.89 0.10
N ASP A 12 -16.04 2.07 -0.87
CA ASP A 12 -16.25 3.37 -1.57
C ASP A 12 -15.00 3.92 -2.30
N SER A 13 -14.04 3.06 -2.65
CA SER A 13 -12.87 3.48 -3.44
C SER A 13 -13.16 3.52 -4.94
N LYS A 14 -12.34 4.27 -5.70
CA LYS A 14 -12.47 4.39 -7.16
C LYS A 14 -12.01 3.16 -7.94
N THR A 15 -11.55 2.12 -7.24
CA THR A 15 -10.94 0.94 -7.85
C THR A 15 -11.34 -0.33 -7.11
N THR A 16 -11.09 -1.48 -7.74
CA THR A 16 -11.27 -2.78 -7.11
C THR A 16 -9.92 -3.40 -6.73
N ARG A 17 -9.95 -4.40 -5.85
CA ARG A 17 -8.76 -5.17 -5.47
C ARG A 17 -8.07 -5.80 -6.69
N ASP A 18 -8.84 -6.33 -7.62
CA ASP A 18 -8.28 -7.05 -8.77
C ASP A 18 -7.65 -6.06 -9.76
N GLU A 19 -8.24 -4.89 -9.97
CA GLU A 19 -7.62 -3.79 -10.72
C GLU A 19 -6.30 -3.33 -10.09
N LEU A 20 -6.24 -3.23 -8.75
CA LEU A 20 -5.00 -2.90 -8.04
C LEU A 20 -3.92 -3.97 -8.28
N ARG A 21 -4.27 -5.27 -8.26
CA ARG A 21 -3.31 -6.36 -8.53
C ARG A 21 -2.76 -6.31 -9.95
N GLU A 22 -3.60 -5.95 -10.91
CA GLU A 22 -3.20 -5.84 -12.32
C GLU A 22 -2.37 -4.57 -12.60
N SER A 23 -2.62 -3.50 -11.83
CA SER A 23 -2.04 -2.17 -12.10
C SER A 23 -0.77 -1.86 -11.31
N LEU A 24 -0.58 -2.49 -10.14
CA LEU A 24 0.58 -2.24 -9.28
C LEU A 24 1.73 -3.17 -9.64
N ALA A 25 2.92 -2.60 -9.81
CA ALA A 25 4.15 -3.37 -9.92
C ALA A 25 4.45 -4.09 -8.60
N ASP A 26 5.13 -5.22 -8.69
CA ASP A 26 5.65 -5.92 -7.52
C ASP A 26 6.67 -5.05 -6.78
N LEU A 27 6.70 -5.19 -5.45
CA LEU A 27 7.67 -4.53 -4.60
C LEU A 27 8.88 -5.46 -4.39
N ASP A 28 10.07 -4.88 -4.41
CA ASP A 28 11.29 -5.62 -4.09
C ASP A 28 11.30 -6.02 -2.61
N ALA A 29 11.64 -7.29 -2.35
CA ALA A 29 11.80 -7.80 -0.99
C ALA A 29 12.85 -6.97 -0.22
N PRO A 30 12.60 -6.63 1.06
CA PRO A 30 11.53 -7.16 1.93
C PRO A 30 10.19 -6.42 1.87
N SER A 31 10.00 -5.45 0.96
CA SER A 31 8.73 -4.73 0.82
C SER A 31 7.65 -5.61 0.19
N ALA A 32 6.38 -5.39 0.55
CA ALA A 32 5.27 -6.21 0.06
C ALA A 32 3.93 -5.48 0.08
N TRP A 33 3.07 -5.82 -0.87
CA TRP A 33 1.65 -5.49 -0.84
C TRP A 33 0.90 -6.41 0.13
N LEU A 34 -0.06 -5.85 0.87
CA LEU A 34 -0.91 -6.54 1.83
C LEU A 34 -2.33 -6.60 1.27
N TRP A 35 -2.85 -7.80 1.08
CA TRP A 35 -4.19 -8.03 0.54
C TRP A 35 -5.08 -8.69 1.61
N ASN A 36 -6.18 -8.05 1.99
CA ASN A 36 -7.15 -8.62 2.92
C ASN A 36 -8.49 -8.84 2.23
N GLU A 37 -8.78 -10.10 1.93
CA GLU A 37 -9.97 -10.50 1.18
C GLU A 37 -11.26 -10.48 2.02
N GLY A 38 -11.14 -10.55 3.37
CA GLY A 38 -12.30 -10.65 4.25
C GLY A 38 -12.90 -9.31 4.67
N ASN A 39 -12.16 -8.20 4.55
CA ASN A 39 -12.60 -6.88 5.04
C ASN A 39 -12.40 -5.74 4.03
N GLU A 40 -12.21 -6.07 2.75
CA GLU A 40 -11.95 -5.10 1.67
C GLU A 40 -10.85 -4.10 2.05
N ARG A 41 -9.73 -4.60 2.58
CA ARG A 41 -8.56 -3.78 2.91
C ARG A 41 -7.39 -4.13 2.02
N PHE A 42 -6.65 -3.10 1.70
CA PHE A 42 -5.41 -3.15 0.95
C PHE A 42 -4.34 -2.37 1.72
N GLY A 43 -3.10 -2.74 1.56
CA GLY A 43 -2.01 -2.03 2.21
C GLY A 43 -0.67 -2.37 1.64
N ALA A 44 0.35 -1.83 2.29
CA ALA A 44 1.73 -2.07 1.95
C ALA A 44 2.61 -1.98 3.18
N VAL A 45 3.65 -2.81 3.19
CA VAL A 45 4.83 -2.64 4.03
C VAL A 45 6.01 -2.30 3.12
N SER A 46 6.71 -1.21 3.42
CA SER A 46 7.87 -0.77 2.65
C SER A 46 9.08 -0.61 3.56
N PHE A 47 10.24 -1.02 3.05
CA PHE A 47 11.54 -0.90 3.71
C PHE A 47 12.46 0.02 2.90
N GLY A 48 13.22 0.89 3.58
CA GLY A 48 14.24 1.72 2.97
C GLY A 48 14.09 3.21 3.26
N GLY A 49 15.03 4.02 2.78
CA GLY A 49 15.10 5.46 3.09
C GLY A 49 14.00 6.30 2.44
N ASN A 50 13.62 5.98 1.20
CA ASN A 50 12.66 6.75 0.42
C ASN A 50 11.30 6.05 0.36
N GLN A 51 10.23 6.85 0.24
CA GLN A 51 8.90 6.34 -0.06
C GLN A 51 8.88 5.76 -1.50
N PRO A 52 8.38 4.53 -1.72
CA PRO A 52 8.32 3.96 -3.06
C PRO A 52 7.33 4.72 -3.95
N GLU A 53 7.68 4.97 -5.21
CA GLU A 53 6.77 5.48 -6.26
C GLU A 53 5.50 4.62 -6.37
N ALA A 54 5.62 3.33 -6.06
CA ALA A 54 4.50 2.40 -6.00
C ALA A 54 3.38 2.85 -5.03
N PHE A 55 3.70 3.53 -3.92
CA PHE A 55 2.69 4.06 -2.99
C PHE A 55 1.94 5.25 -3.59
N GLU A 56 2.59 6.08 -4.40
CA GLU A 56 1.92 7.14 -5.16
C GLU A 56 0.92 6.54 -6.13
N ARG A 57 1.33 5.50 -6.87
CA ARG A 57 0.44 4.82 -7.81
C ARG A 57 -0.78 4.21 -7.12
N ALA A 58 -0.60 3.59 -5.95
CA ALA A 58 -1.71 3.07 -5.16
C ALA A 58 -2.67 4.18 -4.71
N ARG A 59 -2.17 5.32 -4.22
CA ARG A 59 -2.99 6.48 -3.83
C ARG A 59 -3.80 7.03 -5.00
N GLU A 60 -3.20 7.12 -6.19
CA GLU A 60 -3.90 7.57 -7.40
C GLU A 60 -5.06 6.66 -7.78
N LEU A 61 -4.82 5.35 -7.81
CA LEU A 61 -5.83 4.34 -8.17
C LEU A 61 -6.98 4.32 -7.16
N ILE A 62 -6.67 4.34 -5.87
CA ILE A 62 -7.66 4.34 -4.79
C ILE A 62 -8.38 5.70 -4.73
N GLY A 63 -7.68 6.77 -5.11
CA GLY A 63 -8.20 8.14 -5.20
C GLY A 63 -8.19 8.92 -3.89
N ARG A 64 -7.47 8.42 -2.86
CA ARG A 64 -7.35 9.03 -1.53
C ARG A 64 -6.09 8.56 -0.79
N ASP A 65 -5.75 9.30 0.25
CA ASP A 65 -4.68 8.94 1.18
C ASP A 65 -5.02 7.68 2.01
N PRO A 66 -4.00 7.00 2.59
CA PRO A 66 -4.22 5.88 3.50
C PRO A 66 -5.09 6.26 4.70
N ASP A 67 -5.94 5.33 5.13
CA ASP A 67 -6.69 5.46 6.39
C ASP A 67 -5.76 5.32 7.61
N ALA A 68 -4.67 4.57 7.46
CA ALA A 68 -3.59 4.51 8.44
C ALA A 68 -2.24 4.56 7.74
N TYR A 69 -1.33 5.38 8.24
CA TYR A 69 0.05 5.50 7.78
C TYR A 69 0.98 5.65 8.98
N GLU A 70 1.94 4.73 9.11
CA GLU A 70 2.89 4.71 10.22
C GLU A 70 4.31 4.52 9.70
N GLU A 71 5.26 5.24 10.30
CA GLU A 71 6.69 5.15 10.00
C GLU A 71 7.46 4.71 11.26
N PHE A 72 8.37 3.75 11.08
CA PHE A 72 9.14 3.14 12.16
C PHE A 72 10.63 3.15 11.82
N ASP A 73 11.44 3.38 12.84
CA ASP A 73 12.86 3.05 12.81
C ASP A 73 13.04 1.56 13.16
N ALA A 74 13.34 0.74 12.14
CA ALA A 74 13.77 -0.63 12.33
C ALA A 74 15.24 -0.67 12.79
N LEU A 75 15.42 -1.34 13.93
CA LEU A 75 16.70 -1.65 14.59
C LEU A 75 17.44 -2.80 13.91
#